data_AF-A0A7K3XK27-F1
#
_entry.id   AF-A0A7K3XK27-F1
#
_cell.length_a   1.000
_cell.length_b   1.000
_cell.length_c   1.000
_cell.angle_alpha   90.00
_cell.angle_beta   90.00
_cell.angle_gamma   90.00
#
_symmetry.space_group_name_H-M   'P 1'
#
loop_
_entity.id
_entity.type
_entity.pdbx_description
1 polymer ?
#
loop_
_entity_poly.entity_id
_entity_poly.type
_entity_poly.pdbx_seq_one_letter_code
_entity_poly.pdbx_strand_id
1 'polypeptide(L)'
;MKPIQDKYPIFEANQVLTSRHLNEVFDYLNEQERLTRANLIGIGIECGLEIRLETNGSDQTIHLSKGCGVSSAGYILIEPEDLALVSYQKYTLPLDVDYPQFKYDSAGDSVQYQLWELFPAGEPNTILLGKLNKFLDDKVVILFLELKNEGLRNCSPNNCDDKGNEVTATVKPLLIEIGNLEKMIAKANKLGTEYTATDLESALLSRMKLPDLRLPRYNVPNTAPISSNDVLAAFHAVFQNNKLATNTGDALTATYKAFMPLVIETFPSDPFVDFDKNFGFLDGIPTSTSQVRFLPYYLDFFDDLIQAYDEFRWKAAGLMCACCPPEELFPRHLMLGLPDPGLVTSPGIYRHDFLSSPA
;
A
#
# COMPACT_ATOMS: atom_id res chain seq x y z
N MET A 1 17.36 -0.32 5.81
CA MET A 1 18.36 -0.93 4.91
C MET A 1 19.75 -0.82 5.55
N LYS A 2 20.65 -1.80 5.36
CA LYS A 2 22.02 -1.78 5.93
C LYS A 2 23.05 -1.59 4.81
N PRO A 3 24.19 -0.91 5.05
CA PRO A 3 25.25 -0.78 4.06
C PRO A 3 25.91 -2.13 3.78
N ILE A 4 26.18 -2.39 2.51
CA ILE A 4 26.87 -3.57 1.99
C ILE A 4 28.25 -3.16 1.44
N GLN A 5 28.39 -1.93 0.94
CA GLN A 5 29.66 -1.35 0.51
C GLN A 5 30.37 -0.71 1.71
N ASP A 6 31.33 -1.43 2.30
CA ASP A 6 32.13 -0.99 3.46
C ASP A 6 33.44 -0.28 3.08
N LYS A 7 33.75 -0.20 1.79
CA LYS A 7 34.98 0.37 1.26
C LYS A 7 34.73 1.13 -0.04
N TYR A 8 35.57 2.12 -0.29
CA TYR A 8 35.63 2.88 -1.54
C TYR A 8 37.10 3.10 -1.93
N PRO A 9 37.42 3.17 -3.23
CA PRO A 9 38.80 3.34 -3.67
C PRO A 9 39.30 4.77 -3.42
N ILE A 10 40.59 4.89 -3.09
CA ILE A 10 41.35 6.15 -3.10
C ILE A 10 42.32 6.10 -4.27
N PHE A 11 42.29 7.12 -5.13
CA PHE A 11 43.14 7.18 -6.32
C PHE A 11 44.52 7.77 -5.99
N GLU A 12 45.58 7.08 -6.40
CA GLU A 12 46.97 7.52 -6.21
C GLU A 12 47.64 7.98 -7.51
N ALA A 13 48.66 8.82 -7.39
CA ALA A 13 49.41 9.30 -8.54
C ALA A 13 50.05 8.14 -9.32
N ASN A 14 49.92 8.18 -10.65
CA ASN A 14 50.38 7.14 -11.59
C ASN A 14 49.69 5.77 -11.46
N GLN A 15 48.57 5.67 -10.74
CA GLN A 15 47.74 4.46 -10.73
C GLN A 15 47.09 4.22 -12.09
N VAL A 16 47.09 2.96 -12.55
CA VAL A 16 46.30 2.55 -13.73
C VAL A 16 44.83 2.42 -13.34
N LEU A 17 43.97 3.21 -13.99
CA LEU A 17 42.53 3.23 -13.77
C LEU A 17 41.86 2.04 -14.47
N THR A 18 40.94 1.36 -13.78
CA THR A 18 40.21 0.20 -14.31
C THR A 18 38.71 0.40 -14.13
N SER A 19 37.90 -0.29 -14.93
CA SER A 19 36.43 -0.29 -14.80
C SER A 19 35.98 -0.70 -13.39
N ARG A 20 36.71 -1.62 -12.74
CA ARG A 20 36.46 -2.00 -11.34
C ARG A 20 36.49 -0.79 -10.41
N HIS A 21 37.48 0.09 -10.53
CA HIS A 21 37.57 1.26 -9.64
C HIS A 21 36.38 2.21 -9.85
N LEU A 22 35.98 2.45 -11.10
CA LEU A 22 34.86 3.34 -11.40
C LEU A 22 33.52 2.75 -10.92
N ASN A 23 33.31 1.45 -11.16
CA ASN A 23 32.12 0.75 -10.69
C ASN A 23 32.06 0.73 -9.16
N GLU A 24 33.18 0.48 -8.46
CA GLU A 24 33.23 0.53 -6.98
C GLU A 24 32.90 1.93 -6.44
N VAL A 25 33.37 3.00 -7.09
CA VAL A 25 32.98 4.39 -6.72
C VAL A 25 31.48 4.58 -6.92
N PHE A 26 30.94 4.20 -8.07
CA PHE A 26 29.52 4.33 -8.36
C PHE A 26 28.67 3.52 -7.37
N ASP A 27 29.01 2.26 -7.14
CA ASP A 27 28.27 1.35 -6.26
C ASP A 27 28.24 1.88 -4.82
N TYR A 28 29.38 2.35 -4.30
CA TYR A 28 29.44 2.95 -2.97
C TYR A 28 28.58 4.21 -2.88
N LEU A 29 28.74 5.16 -3.81
CA LEU A 29 27.97 6.41 -3.79
C LEU A 29 26.47 6.18 -3.99
N ASN A 30 26.10 5.30 -4.93
CA ASN A 30 24.72 4.94 -5.21
C ASN A 30 24.07 4.26 -4.00
N GLU A 31 24.78 3.38 -3.29
CA GLU A 31 24.29 2.81 -2.04
C GLU A 31 24.08 3.88 -0.97
N GLN A 32 25.04 4.78 -0.75
CA GLN A 32 24.89 5.86 0.26
C GLN A 32 23.70 6.77 -0.05
N GLU A 33 23.46 7.10 -1.32
CA GLU A 33 22.30 7.89 -1.77
C GLU A 33 20.97 7.15 -1.53
N ARG A 34 20.94 5.84 -1.81
CA ARG A 34 19.77 4.99 -1.57
C ARG A 34 19.48 4.85 -0.06
N LEU A 35 20.52 4.63 0.75
CA LEU A 35 20.41 4.57 2.20
C LEU A 35 19.92 5.90 2.78
N THR A 36 20.43 7.04 2.27
CA THR A 36 19.98 8.37 2.69
C THR A 36 18.47 8.53 2.45
N ARG A 37 17.98 8.20 1.25
CA ARG A 37 16.55 8.28 0.95
C ARG A 37 15.72 7.34 1.83
N ALA A 38 16.03 6.05 1.84
CA ALA A 38 15.19 5.06 2.53
C ALA A 38 15.25 5.14 4.06
N ASN A 39 16.43 5.46 4.62
CA ASN A 39 16.63 5.43 6.08
C ASN A 39 16.49 6.81 6.74
N LEU A 40 16.77 7.93 6.03
CA LEU A 40 16.74 9.28 6.62
C LEU A 40 15.58 10.14 6.12
N ILE A 41 15.01 9.87 4.94
CA ILE A 41 13.86 10.62 4.41
C ILE A 41 12.57 9.82 4.64
N GLY A 42 12.49 8.62 4.06
CA GLY A 42 11.31 7.76 4.14
C GLY A 42 11.12 6.91 2.88
N ILE A 43 10.08 6.08 2.90
CA ILE A 43 9.70 5.18 1.81
C ILE A 43 8.19 5.27 1.56
N GLY A 44 7.74 5.03 0.32
CA GLY A 44 6.34 5.18 -0.10
C GLY A 44 6.14 6.33 -1.09
N ILE A 45 4.88 6.66 -1.37
CA ILE A 45 4.51 7.76 -2.28
C ILE A 45 4.57 9.08 -1.51
N GLU A 46 5.51 9.96 -1.85
CA GLU A 46 5.68 11.27 -1.20
C GLU A 46 4.61 12.27 -1.65
N CYS A 47 4.38 12.38 -2.96
CA CYS A 47 3.35 13.25 -3.51
C CYS A 47 2.84 12.75 -4.87
N GLY A 48 1.56 13.04 -5.17
CA GLY A 48 0.94 12.70 -6.44
C GLY A 48 0.83 11.19 -6.64
N LEU A 49 1.13 10.72 -7.86
CA LEU A 49 0.93 9.32 -8.27
C LEU A 49 -0.50 8.82 -7.94
N GLU A 50 -1.47 9.72 -8.07
CA GLU A 50 -2.88 9.45 -7.84
C GLU A 50 -3.48 8.81 -9.08
N ILE A 51 -4.34 7.81 -8.89
CA ILE A 51 -5.02 7.13 -9.98
C ILE A 51 -6.50 7.47 -9.99
N ARG A 52 -7.06 7.66 -11.19
CA ARG A 52 -8.50 7.85 -11.38
C ARG A 52 -8.96 7.10 -12.63
N LEU A 53 -9.92 6.21 -12.46
CA LEU A 53 -10.59 5.58 -13.59
C LEU A 53 -11.67 6.50 -14.15
N GLU A 54 -11.61 6.76 -15.46
CA GLU A 54 -12.67 7.37 -16.23
C GLU A 54 -13.28 6.31 -17.15
N THR A 55 -14.61 6.19 -17.14
CA THR A 55 -15.35 5.26 -18.01
C THR A 55 -16.35 6.03 -18.84
N ASN A 56 -16.23 5.95 -20.16
CA ASN A 56 -17.10 6.57 -21.15
C ASN A 56 -17.69 5.48 -22.06
N GLY A 57 -18.84 4.92 -21.66
CA GLY A 57 -19.43 3.78 -22.36
C GLY A 57 -18.58 2.52 -22.18
N SER A 58 -18.05 1.96 -23.27
CA SER A 58 -17.10 0.85 -23.22
C SER A 58 -15.66 1.30 -23.03
N ASP A 59 -15.35 2.58 -23.24
CA ASP A 59 -13.99 3.08 -23.18
C ASP A 59 -13.59 3.34 -21.72
N GLN A 60 -12.41 2.86 -21.34
CA GLN A 60 -11.85 3.01 -20.00
C GLN A 60 -10.47 3.63 -20.09
N THR A 61 -10.23 4.65 -19.27
CA THR A 61 -8.96 5.36 -19.16
C THR A 61 -8.53 5.43 -17.70
N ILE A 62 -7.33 4.99 -17.40
CA ILE A 62 -6.70 5.19 -16.09
C ILE A 62 -5.86 6.45 -16.18
N HIS A 63 -6.27 7.51 -15.48
CA HIS A 63 -5.48 8.71 -15.32
C HIS A 63 -4.50 8.50 -14.17
N LEU A 64 -3.21 8.71 -14.42
CA LEU A 64 -2.15 8.71 -13.43
C LEU A 64 -1.60 10.13 -13.31
N SER A 65 -1.67 10.73 -12.12
CA SER A 65 -1.11 12.07 -11.91
C SER A 65 0.41 12.03 -11.84
N LYS A 66 1.05 13.14 -12.24
CA LYS A 66 2.46 13.38 -11.95
C LYS A 66 2.73 13.25 -10.44
N GLY A 67 3.95 12.86 -10.09
CA GLY A 67 4.33 12.68 -8.70
C GLY A 67 5.63 11.91 -8.53
N CYS A 68 5.99 11.65 -7.28
CA CYS A 68 7.16 10.86 -6.96
C CYS A 68 7.01 10.06 -5.66
N GLY A 69 7.84 9.03 -5.54
CA GLY A 69 7.96 8.23 -4.32
C GLY A 69 9.31 7.54 -4.23
N VAL A 70 9.56 6.95 -3.06
CA VAL A 70 10.80 6.25 -2.73
C VAL A 70 10.49 4.80 -2.40
N SER A 71 11.10 3.86 -3.12
CA SER A 71 10.98 2.43 -2.82
C SER A 71 11.66 2.04 -1.50
N SER A 72 11.37 0.85 -0.96
CA SER A 72 12.03 0.34 0.26
C SER A 72 13.55 0.18 0.12
N ALA A 73 14.06 0.15 -1.11
CA ALA A 73 15.46 0.09 -1.43
C ALA A 73 16.05 1.47 -1.75
N GLY A 74 15.31 2.56 -1.57
CA GLY A 74 15.82 3.92 -1.76
C GLY A 74 15.90 4.39 -3.21
N TYR A 75 15.39 3.63 -4.18
CA TYR A 75 15.19 4.14 -5.53
C TYR A 75 14.05 5.15 -5.57
N ILE A 76 14.24 6.23 -6.31
CA ILE A 76 13.18 7.19 -6.62
C ILE A 76 12.42 6.75 -7.86
N LEU A 77 11.10 6.81 -7.79
CA LEU A 77 10.21 6.62 -8.92
C LEU A 77 9.51 7.96 -9.16
N ILE A 78 9.60 8.48 -10.38
CA ILE A 78 9.06 9.79 -10.76
C ILE A 78 8.20 9.60 -11.99
N GLU A 79 6.97 10.11 -11.93
CA GLU A 79 6.14 10.36 -13.10
C GLU A 79 6.11 11.88 -13.31
N PRO A 80 6.79 12.42 -14.34
CA PRO A 80 6.93 13.85 -14.52
C PRO A 80 5.64 14.56 -14.98
N GLU A 81 4.73 13.85 -15.66
CA GLU A 81 3.55 14.42 -16.29
C GLU A 81 2.29 13.60 -15.99
N ASP A 82 1.11 14.22 -16.14
CA ASP A 82 -0.14 13.46 -15.99
C ASP A 82 -0.32 12.55 -17.22
N LEU A 83 -0.51 11.25 -16.98
CA LEU A 83 -0.69 10.24 -18.03
C LEU A 83 -2.14 9.79 -18.13
N ALA A 84 -2.63 9.66 -19.37
CA ALA A 84 -3.89 9.01 -19.69
C ALA A 84 -3.61 7.64 -20.31
N LEU A 85 -3.74 6.58 -19.51
CA LEU A 85 -3.45 5.20 -19.89
C LEU A 85 -4.73 4.53 -20.41
N VAL A 86 -4.72 4.10 -21.67
CA VAL A 86 -5.92 3.62 -22.38
C VAL A 86 -5.82 2.16 -22.83
N SER A 87 -4.62 1.61 -22.81
CA SER A 87 -4.34 0.28 -23.36
C SER A 87 -3.28 -0.44 -22.54
N TYR A 88 -3.16 -1.75 -22.76
CA TYR A 88 -2.20 -2.60 -22.05
C TYR A 88 -1.60 -3.69 -22.94
N GLN A 89 -0.45 -4.21 -22.53
CA GLN A 89 0.17 -5.41 -23.10
C GLN A 89 0.72 -6.30 -21.99
N LYS A 90 0.74 -7.63 -22.20
CA LYS A 90 1.40 -8.54 -21.26
C LYS A 90 2.88 -8.18 -21.09
N TYR A 91 3.32 -8.07 -19.85
CA TYR A 91 4.68 -7.67 -19.49
C TYR A 91 5.51 -8.86 -18.97
N THR A 92 6.78 -8.88 -19.35
CA THR A 92 7.77 -9.88 -18.93
C THR A 92 9.03 -9.18 -18.47
N LEU A 93 9.54 -9.59 -17.32
CA LEU A 93 10.78 -9.04 -16.76
C LEU A 93 11.96 -9.26 -17.70
N PRO A 94 12.90 -8.29 -17.78
CA PRO A 94 14.20 -8.50 -18.42
C PRO A 94 14.95 -9.66 -17.78
N LEU A 95 15.69 -10.43 -18.58
CA LEU A 95 16.46 -11.58 -18.11
C LEU A 95 17.74 -11.16 -17.35
N ASP A 96 18.28 -9.97 -17.65
CA ASP A 96 19.60 -9.56 -17.18
C ASP A 96 19.62 -9.04 -15.74
N VAL A 97 18.51 -8.42 -15.29
CA VAL A 97 18.39 -7.88 -13.92
C VAL A 97 17.08 -8.37 -13.29
N ASP A 98 17.19 -9.49 -12.59
CA ASP A 98 16.04 -10.17 -12.01
C ASP A 98 15.30 -9.35 -10.94
N TYR A 99 13.99 -9.55 -10.82
CA TYR A 99 13.15 -9.04 -9.74
C TYR A 99 12.34 -10.14 -9.06
N PRO A 100 12.92 -10.83 -8.05
CA PRO A 100 12.31 -11.99 -7.38
C PRO A 100 10.95 -11.71 -6.71
N GLN A 101 10.65 -10.44 -6.41
CA GLN A 101 9.41 -10.02 -5.77
C GLN A 101 8.19 -10.22 -6.67
N PHE A 102 8.37 -10.17 -7.99
CA PHE A 102 7.33 -10.51 -8.97
C PHE A 102 7.33 -12.00 -9.33
N LYS A 103 8.02 -12.84 -8.56
CA LYS A 103 8.09 -14.28 -8.77
C LYS A 103 7.61 -15.08 -7.56
N TYR A 104 7.04 -16.24 -7.85
CA TYR A 104 6.63 -17.25 -6.88
C TYR A 104 7.25 -18.59 -7.25
N ASP A 105 7.38 -19.46 -6.25
CA ASP A 105 7.89 -20.81 -6.47
C ASP A 105 6.72 -21.72 -6.87
N SER A 106 6.88 -22.42 -7.99
CA SER A 106 5.91 -23.40 -8.48
C SER A 106 6.66 -24.67 -8.86
N ALA A 107 6.41 -25.76 -8.13
CA ALA A 107 7.05 -27.06 -8.36
C ALA A 107 8.60 -27.03 -8.42
N GLY A 108 9.23 -26.09 -7.72
CA GLY A 108 10.70 -25.91 -7.71
C GLY A 108 11.23 -24.91 -8.73
N ASP A 109 10.38 -24.39 -9.61
CA ASP A 109 10.72 -23.34 -10.58
C ASP A 109 10.28 -21.96 -10.09
N SER A 110 11.09 -20.94 -10.37
CA SER A 110 10.76 -19.54 -10.09
C SER A 110 9.97 -18.95 -11.25
N VAL A 111 8.67 -18.71 -11.04
CA VAL A 111 7.72 -18.29 -12.09
C VAL A 111 7.26 -16.86 -11.83
N GLN A 112 7.23 -16.04 -12.87
CA GLN A 112 6.72 -14.66 -12.79
C GLN A 112 5.19 -14.64 -12.66
N TYR A 113 4.67 -13.75 -11.81
CA TYR A 113 3.25 -13.40 -11.84
C TYR A 113 2.85 -12.80 -13.19
N GLN A 114 1.56 -12.91 -13.52
CA GLN A 114 1.03 -12.21 -14.69
C GLN A 114 1.00 -10.71 -14.41
N LEU A 115 1.63 -9.96 -15.32
CA LEU A 115 1.74 -8.51 -15.28
C LEU A 115 1.35 -7.95 -16.64
N TRP A 116 0.79 -6.74 -16.63
CA TRP A 116 0.45 -6.02 -17.85
C TRP A 116 0.98 -4.60 -17.79
N GLU A 117 1.76 -4.16 -18.78
CA GLU A 117 2.20 -2.78 -18.89
C GLU A 117 1.09 -1.92 -19.48
N LEU A 118 0.88 -0.74 -18.90
CA LEU A 118 -0.11 0.25 -19.31
C LEU A 118 0.52 1.29 -20.25
N PHE A 119 -0.25 1.72 -21.25
CA PHE A 119 0.22 2.62 -22.28
C PHE A 119 -0.78 3.74 -22.60
N PRO A 120 -0.28 4.95 -22.94
CA PRO A 120 -1.06 5.99 -23.58
C PRO A 120 -1.60 5.58 -24.95
N ALA A 121 -2.43 6.45 -25.54
CA ALA A 121 -2.94 6.24 -26.89
C ALA A 121 -1.81 6.30 -27.93
N GLY A 122 -1.90 5.44 -28.95
CA GLY A 122 -0.97 5.44 -30.09
C GLY A 122 0.11 4.35 -30.05
N GLU A 123 0.24 3.63 -28.93
CA GLU A 123 1.20 2.52 -28.82
C GLU A 123 0.75 1.29 -29.63
N PRO A 124 1.59 0.75 -30.52
CA PRO A 124 1.23 -0.40 -31.35
C PRO A 124 1.22 -1.70 -30.53
N ASN A 125 0.47 -2.70 -31.01
CA ASN A 125 0.37 -4.04 -30.40
C ASN A 125 -0.21 -4.08 -28.97
N THR A 126 -0.96 -3.05 -28.59
CA THR A 126 -1.65 -2.95 -27.31
C THR A 126 -3.13 -3.37 -27.42
N ILE A 127 -3.73 -3.68 -26.27
CA ILE A 127 -5.15 -4.01 -26.12
C ILE A 127 -5.83 -2.89 -25.34
N LEU A 128 -6.91 -2.32 -25.86
CA LEU A 128 -7.68 -1.30 -25.13
C LEU A 128 -8.24 -1.86 -23.82
N LEU A 129 -8.18 -1.07 -22.74
CA LEU A 129 -8.65 -1.48 -21.40
C LEU A 129 -10.11 -1.92 -21.42
N GLY A 130 -10.95 -1.15 -22.12
CA GLY A 130 -12.38 -1.41 -22.29
C GLY A 130 -12.76 -2.62 -23.15
N LYS A 131 -11.78 -3.30 -23.78
CA LYS A 131 -12.08 -4.43 -24.69
C LYS A 131 -12.67 -5.64 -23.96
N LEU A 132 -12.19 -5.89 -22.74
CA LEU A 132 -12.64 -7.00 -21.92
C LEU A 132 -13.44 -6.46 -20.73
N ASN A 133 -14.73 -6.81 -20.67
CA ASN A 133 -15.59 -6.42 -19.57
C ASN A 133 -14.98 -6.86 -18.24
N LYS A 134 -14.96 -5.95 -17.26
CA LYS A 134 -14.49 -6.22 -15.90
C LYS A 134 -13.02 -6.60 -15.77
N PHE A 135 -12.20 -6.31 -16.79
CA PHE A 135 -10.77 -6.60 -16.74
C PHE A 135 -10.04 -5.90 -15.59
N LEU A 136 -10.53 -4.72 -15.18
CA LEU A 136 -9.95 -3.91 -14.11
C LEU A 136 -10.48 -4.22 -12.71
N ASP A 137 -11.59 -4.98 -12.59
CA ASP A 137 -12.28 -5.24 -11.31
C ASP A 137 -11.37 -5.94 -10.28
N ASP A 138 -10.39 -6.72 -10.75
CA ASP A 138 -9.47 -7.51 -9.95
C ASP A 138 -8.01 -7.05 -10.09
N LYS A 139 -7.77 -5.81 -10.52
CA LYS A 139 -6.42 -5.30 -10.80
C LYS A 139 -6.00 -4.17 -9.87
N VAL A 140 -4.71 -4.10 -9.62
CA VAL A 140 -4.04 -3.03 -8.90
C VAL A 140 -2.98 -2.40 -9.81
N VAL A 141 -2.92 -1.08 -9.80
CA VAL A 141 -1.88 -0.32 -10.52
C VAL A 141 -0.63 -0.27 -9.65
N ILE A 142 0.51 -0.65 -10.23
CA ILE A 142 1.82 -0.54 -9.61
C ILE A 142 2.75 0.25 -10.51
N LEU A 143 3.62 1.05 -9.92
CA LEU A 143 4.69 1.75 -10.62
C LEU A 143 5.99 0.98 -10.39
N PHE A 144 6.62 0.47 -11.45
CA PHE A 144 7.80 -0.38 -11.37
C PHE A 144 9.03 0.31 -11.99
N LEU A 145 10.16 0.27 -11.29
CA LEU A 145 11.46 0.68 -11.83
C LEU A 145 12.15 -0.53 -12.47
N GLU A 146 11.98 -0.67 -13.77
CA GLU A 146 12.73 -1.63 -14.57
C GLU A 146 14.18 -1.18 -14.70
N LEU A 147 15.12 -2.11 -14.48
CA LEU A 147 16.53 -1.93 -14.80
C LEU A 147 16.85 -2.94 -15.90
N LYS A 148 17.27 -2.46 -17.06
CA LYS A 148 17.61 -3.30 -18.21
C LYS A 148 19.09 -3.14 -18.51
N ASN A 149 19.84 -4.23 -18.44
CA ASN A 149 21.28 -4.22 -18.68
C ASN A 149 21.57 -4.71 -20.11
N GLU A 150 22.02 -3.83 -20.98
CA GLU A 150 22.30 -4.13 -22.38
C GLU A 150 23.79 -4.02 -22.67
N GLY A 151 24.35 -5.01 -23.36
CA GLY A 151 25.74 -4.98 -23.80
C GLY A 151 25.91 -4.07 -25.01
N LEU A 152 26.77 -3.06 -24.90
CA LEU A 152 27.23 -2.26 -26.02
C LEU A 152 28.10 -3.16 -26.90
N ARG A 153 27.59 -3.56 -28.06
CA ARG A 153 28.28 -4.44 -29.02
C ARG A 153 28.54 -3.72 -30.34
N ASN A 154 29.33 -2.65 -30.29
CA ASN A 154 29.88 -2.02 -31.50
C ASN A 154 31.35 -2.36 -31.67
N CYS A 155 31.67 -3.64 -31.89
CA CYS A 155 33.03 -4.04 -32.24
C CYS A 155 33.26 -3.83 -33.73
N SER A 156 34.12 -2.88 -34.10
CA SER A 156 34.68 -2.79 -35.44
C SER A 156 35.88 -3.74 -35.59
N PRO A 157 36.22 -4.23 -36.79
CA PRO A 157 37.31 -5.21 -36.99
C PRO A 157 38.68 -4.77 -36.45
N ASN A 158 38.90 -3.45 -36.35
CA ASN A 158 40.16 -2.85 -35.92
C ASN A 158 40.07 -2.10 -34.58
N ASN A 159 38.88 -2.02 -33.96
CA ASN A 159 38.71 -1.40 -32.65
C ASN A 159 37.55 -2.04 -31.87
N CYS A 160 37.87 -2.56 -30.68
CA CYS A 160 36.94 -3.15 -29.72
C CYS A 160 36.88 -2.34 -28.40
N ASP A 161 37.15 -1.03 -28.46
CA ASP A 161 37.08 -0.12 -27.31
C ASP A 161 35.65 0.05 -26.76
N ASP A 162 34.62 -0.28 -27.57
CA ASP A 162 33.20 -0.19 -27.19
C ASP A 162 32.69 -1.46 -26.48
N LYS A 163 33.52 -2.11 -25.66
CA LYS A 163 33.06 -3.19 -24.76
C LYS A 163 32.56 -2.59 -23.46
N GLY A 164 31.25 -2.36 -23.38
CA GLY A 164 30.58 -1.85 -22.19
C GLY A 164 29.22 -2.49 -22.00
N ASN A 165 28.64 -2.25 -20.83
CA ASN A 165 27.26 -2.57 -20.53
C ASN A 165 26.58 -1.28 -20.07
N GLU A 166 25.35 -1.06 -20.49
CA GLU A 166 24.52 0.07 -20.10
C GLU A 166 23.30 -0.44 -19.35
N VAL A 167 23.06 0.14 -18.17
CA VAL A 167 21.83 -0.13 -17.41
C VAL A 167 20.86 1.01 -17.64
N THR A 168 19.80 0.75 -18.40
CA THR A 168 18.69 1.70 -18.57
C THR A 168 17.70 1.52 -17.43
N ALA A 169 17.40 2.60 -16.72
CA ALA A 169 16.38 2.64 -15.69
C ALA A 169 15.09 3.25 -16.26
N THR A 170 13.98 2.54 -16.21
CA THR A 170 12.71 2.98 -16.78
C THR A 170 11.57 2.74 -15.80
N VAL A 171 10.78 3.78 -15.56
CA VAL A 171 9.56 3.68 -14.75
C VAL A 171 8.42 3.20 -15.65
N LYS A 172 7.76 2.10 -15.25
CA LYS A 172 6.68 1.45 -15.99
C LYS A 172 5.42 1.35 -15.13
N PRO A 173 4.27 1.90 -15.58
CA PRO A 173 2.98 1.62 -14.95
C PRO A 173 2.51 0.22 -15.36
N LEU A 174 2.31 -0.65 -14.38
CA LEU A 174 1.88 -2.03 -14.58
C LEU A 174 0.56 -2.31 -13.85
N LEU A 175 -0.15 -3.32 -14.31
CA LEU A 175 -1.26 -3.96 -13.61
C LEU A 175 -0.82 -5.33 -13.08
N ILE A 176 -1.33 -5.67 -11.90
CA ILE A 176 -1.24 -6.99 -11.29
C ILE A 176 -2.59 -7.39 -10.71
N GLU A 177 -2.90 -8.69 -10.69
CA GLU A 177 -4.10 -9.20 -10.02
C GLU A 177 -4.01 -9.03 -8.49
N ILE A 178 -5.12 -8.66 -7.86
CA ILE A 178 -5.25 -8.51 -6.40
C ILE A 178 -4.69 -9.73 -5.66
N GLY A 179 -5.14 -10.94 -6.01
CA GLY A 179 -4.71 -12.16 -5.33
C GLY A 179 -3.24 -12.52 -5.54
N ASN A 180 -2.58 -12.04 -6.60
CA ASN A 180 -1.14 -12.19 -6.78
C ASN A 180 -0.37 -11.16 -5.97
N LEU A 181 -0.87 -9.93 -5.90
CA LEU A 181 -0.29 -8.88 -5.08
C LEU A 181 -0.38 -9.20 -3.58
N GLU A 182 -1.51 -9.74 -3.11
CA GLU A 182 -1.65 -10.20 -1.73
C GLU A 182 -0.59 -11.26 -1.36
N LYS A 183 -0.30 -12.21 -2.26
CA LYS A 183 0.79 -13.17 -2.06
C LYS A 183 2.15 -12.50 -1.97
N MET A 184 2.39 -11.46 -2.77
CA MET A 184 3.62 -10.68 -2.69
C MET A 184 3.76 -9.94 -1.36
N ILE A 185 2.69 -9.27 -0.91
CA ILE A 185 2.66 -8.56 0.38
C ILE A 185 2.89 -9.55 1.52
N ALA A 186 2.22 -10.71 1.51
CA ALA A 186 2.41 -11.75 2.50
C ALA A 186 3.86 -12.24 2.56
N LYS A 187 4.47 -12.54 1.40
CA LYS A 187 5.88 -12.95 1.30
C LYS A 187 6.83 -11.87 1.83
N ALA A 188 6.63 -10.62 1.43
CA ALA A 188 7.45 -9.48 1.86
C ALA A 188 7.39 -9.25 3.39
N ASN A 189 6.23 -9.49 3.99
CA ASN A 189 6.00 -9.37 5.43
C ASN A 189 6.26 -10.68 6.20
N LYS A 190 6.77 -11.73 5.53
CA LYS A 190 7.06 -13.04 6.13
C LYS A 190 5.85 -13.69 6.79
N LEU A 191 4.66 -13.46 6.23
CA LEU A 191 3.45 -14.16 6.63
C LEU A 191 3.49 -15.61 6.10
N GLY A 192 2.77 -16.51 6.77
CA GLY A 192 2.63 -17.90 6.34
C GLY A 192 1.81 -18.04 5.06
N THR A 193 1.50 -19.28 4.65
CA THR A 193 0.69 -19.56 3.45
C THR A 193 -0.81 -19.40 3.68
N GLU A 194 -1.25 -19.33 4.94
CA GLU A 194 -2.62 -19.03 5.34
C GLU A 194 -2.63 -17.63 5.95
N TYR A 195 -3.26 -16.69 5.27
CA TYR A 195 -3.43 -15.31 5.70
C TYR A 195 -4.78 -14.78 5.23
N THR A 196 -5.38 -13.89 6.01
CA THR A 196 -6.60 -13.16 5.68
C THR A 196 -6.26 -11.74 5.21
N ALA A 197 -7.23 -11.05 4.60
CA ALA A 197 -7.10 -9.62 4.31
C ALA A 197 -6.79 -8.81 5.59
N THR A 198 -7.35 -9.23 6.73
CA THR A 198 -7.07 -8.64 8.04
C THR A 198 -5.63 -8.91 8.51
N ASP A 199 -5.02 -10.05 8.17
CA ASP A 199 -3.62 -10.34 8.49
C ASP A 199 -2.65 -9.50 7.64
N LEU A 200 -2.97 -9.30 6.36
CA LEU A 200 -2.25 -8.41 5.46
C LEU A 200 -2.33 -6.96 5.93
N GLU A 201 -3.55 -6.50 6.20
CA GLU A 201 -3.82 -5.19 6.77
C GLU A 201 -3.10 -5.06 8.12
N SER A 202 -3.17 -6.06 8.99
CA SER A 202 -2.48 -6.05 10.29
C SER A 202 -0.96 -6.15 10.17
N ALA A 203 -0.39 -6.68 9.08
CA ALA A 203 1.05 -6.70 8.83
C ALA A 203 1.55 -5.35 8.32
N LEU A 204 0.77 -4.70 7.44
CA LEU A 204 1.03 -3.35 6.95
C LEU A 204 0.80 -2.30 8.06
N LEU A 205 -0.31 -2.44 8.80
CA LEU A 205 -0.67 -1.70 10.01
C LEU A 205 0.00 -2.26 11.27
N SER A 206 0.89 -3.26 11.19
CA SER A 206 1.53 -3.88 12.38
C SER A 206 2.38 -2.89 13.17
N ARG A 207 2.66 -1.74 12.56
CA ARG A 207 3.27 -0.62 13.25
C ARG A 207 2.30 0.12 14.19
N MET A 208 0.98 -0.02 14.03
CA MET A 208 -0.07 0.64 14.84
C MET A 208 -1.06 -0.30 15.55
N LYS A 209 -1.34 -1.52 15.05
CA LYS A 209 -2.36 -2.44 15.63
C LYS A 209 -3.75 -1.80 15.90
N LEU A 210 -4.23 -0.88 15.05
CA LEU A 210 -5.53 -0.24 15.24
C LEU A 210 -6.56 -0.71 14.18
N PRO A 211 -7.71 -1.31 14.58
CA PRO A 211 -8.73 -1.80 13.65
C PRO A 211 -9.46 -0.67 12.91
N ASP A 212 -9.95 -0.91 11.68
CA ASP A 212 -10.90 0.01 11.03
C ASP A 212 -12.30 -0.17 11.64
N LEU A 213 -12.94 0.94 12.01
CA LEU A 213 -14.31 0.94 12.51
C LEU A 213 -15.20 1.68 11.53
N ARG A 214 -16.26 1.01 11.09
CA ARG A 214 -17.30 1.60 10.25
C ARG A 214 -18.63 1.50 10.94
N LEU A 215 -19.35 2.62 11.03
CA LEU A 215 -20.71 2.61 11.51
C LEU A 215 -21.60 1.88 10.48
N PRO A 216 -22.25 0.76 10.86
CA PRO A 216 -23.16 0.09 9.95
C PRO A 216 -24.34 1.02 9.66
N ARG A 217 -24.70 1.15 8.38
CA ARG A 217 -25.81 2.01 7.98
C ARG A 217 -27.11 1.50 8.60
N TYR A 218 -27.85 2.41 9.24
CA TYR A 218 -29.22 2.13 9.67
C TYR A 218 -30.06 1.68 8.47
N ASN A 219 -30.54 0.43 8.52
CA ASN A 219 -31.38 -0.12 7.47
C ASN A 219 -32.82 0.35 7.66
N VAL A 220 -33.25 1.32 6.85
CA VAL A 220 -34.61 1.86 6.91
C VAL A 220 -35.61 0.74 6.57
N PRO A 221 -36.49 0.34 7.49
CA PRO A 221 -37.48 -0.71 7.21
C PRO A 221 -38.40 -0.28 6.05
N ASN A 222 -38.25 -0.91 4.89
CA ASN A 222 -39.02 -0.58 3.67
C ASN A 222 -40.25 -1.48 3.48
N THR A 223 -40.33 -2.61 4.18
CA THR A 223 -41.48 -3.51 4.13
C THR A 223 -42.44 -3.20 5.26
N ALA A 224 -43.23 -2.13 5.07
CA ALA A 224 -44.34 -1.75 5.94
C ALA A 224 -43.98 -1.70 7.44
N PRO A 225 -43.24 -0.68 7.93
CA PRO A 225 -43.08 -0.49 9.37
C PRO A 225 -44.49 -0.33 9.98
N ILE A 226 -44.93 -1.33 10.72
CA ILE A 226 -46.30 -1.40 11.26
C ILE A 226 -46.37 -0.55 12.54
N SER A 227 -45.24 -0.32 13.19
CA SER A 227 -45.15 0.37 14.46
C SER A 227 -43.83 1.13 14.65
N SER A 228 -43.83 2.08 15.60
CA SER A 228 -42.60 2.73 16.06
C SER A 228 -41.59 1.74 16.66
N ASN A 229 -42.03 0.56 17.10
CA ASN A 229 -41.14 -0.47 17.62
C ASN A 229 -40.29 -1.10 16.51
N ASP A 230 -40.80 -1.19 15.28
CA ASP A 230 -40.05 -1.74 14.15
C ASP A 230 -38.86 -0.83 13.77
N VAL A 231 -39.07 0.48 13.88
CA VAL A 231 -38.03 1.50 13.70
C VAL A 231 -36.97 1.38 14.81
N LEU A 232 -37.38 1.30 16.08
CA LEU A 232 -36.46 1.20 17.22
C LEU A 232 -35.67 -0.13 17.22
N ALA A 233 -36.29 -1.23 16.77
CA ALA A 233 -35.61 -2.51 16.59
C ALA A 233 -34.52 -2.43 15.51
N ALA A 234 -34.73 -1.67 14.44
CA ALA A 234 -33.71 -1.46 13.42
C ALA A 234 -32.50 -0.66 13.94
N PHE A 235 -32.70 0.29 14.86
CA PHE A 235 -31.58 0.96 15.55
C PHE A 235 -30.80 0.00 16.43
N HIS A 236 -31.51 -0.86 17.18
CA HIS A 236 -30.87 -1.88 18.02
C HIS A 236 -30.03 -2.87 17.20
N ALA A 237 -30.55 -3.29 16.03
CA ALA A 237 -29.87 -4.23 15.15
C ALA A 237 -28.49 -3.73 14.66
N VAL A 238 -28.28 -2.41 14.56
CA VAL A 238 -26.98 -1.83 14.20
C VAL A 238 -25.90 -2.20 15.24
N PHE A 239 -26.25 -2.18 16.53
CA PHE A 239 -25.35 -2.59 17.61
C PHE A 239 -25.21 -4.11 17.68
N GLN A 240 -26.35 -4.82 17.75
CA GLN A 240 -26.37 -6.25 18.04
C GLN A 240 -25.69 -7.12 16.98
N ASN A 241 -25.92 -6.83 15.68
CA ASN A 241 -25.49 -7.71 14.60
C ASN A 241 -23.97 -7.82 14.49
N ASN A 242 -23.25 -6.73 14.79
CA ASN A 242 -21.81 -6.64 14.62
C ASN A 242 -21.05 -6.45 15.93
N LYS A 243 -21.72 -6.49 17.10
CA LYS A 243 -21.11 -6.18 18.40
C LYS A 243 -20.41 -4.82 18.39
N LEU A 244 -21.13 -3.80 17.93
CA LEU A 244 -20.58 -2.47 17.70
C LEU A 244 -20.00 -1.88 19.00
N ALA A 245 -20.70 -2.01 20.13
CA ALA A 245 -20.22 -1.45 21.39
C ALA A 245 -18.93 -2.13 21.87
N THR A 246 -18.88 -3.47 21.85
CA THR A 246 -17.67 -4.21 22.21
C THR A 246 -16.50 -3.89 21.27
N ASN A 247 -16.72 -3.91 19.95
CA ASN A 247 -15.66 -3.64 18.98
C ASN A 247 -15.12 -2.21 19.09
N THR A 248 -15.99 -1.21 19.33
CA THR A 248 -15.55 0.16 19.57
C THR A 248 -14.73 0.28 20.85
N GLY A 249 -15.16 -0.38 21.94
CA GLY A 249 -14.40 -0.42 23.20
C GLY A 249 -13.01 -1.04 23.03
N ASP A 250 -12.94 -2.20 22.38
CA ASP A 250 -11.67 -2.89 22.11
C ASP A 250 -10.72 -2.04 21.26
N ALA A 251 -11.24 -1.37 20.24
CA ALA A 251 -10.46 -0.48 19.38
C ALA A 251 -9.89 0.73 20.15
N LEU A 252 -10.68 1.34 21.04
CA LEU A 252 -10.24 2.47 21.87
C LEU A 252 -9.18 2.04 22.89
N THR A 253 -9.35 0.89 23.53
CA THR A 253 -8.33 0.30 24.41
C THR A 253 -7.06 -0.04 23.64
N ALA A 254 -7.17 -0.57 22.41
CA ALA A 254 -6.01 -0.81 21.55
C ALA A 254 -5.28 0.51 21.22
N THR A 255 -6.03 1.58 20.92
CA THR A 255 -5.48 2.93 20.72
C THR A 255 -4.71 3.42 21.93
N TYR A 256 -5.31 3.37 23.12
CA TYR A 256 -4.61 3.79 24.33
C TYR A 256 -3.31 3.00 24.54
N LYS A 257 -3.35 1.67 24.37
CA LYS A 257 -2.15 0.82 24.51
C LYS A 257 -1.07 1.16 23.49
N ALA A 258 -1.43 1.43 22.24
CA ALA A 258 -0.49 1.78 21.18
C ALA A 258 0.19 3.14 21.44
N PHE A 259 -0.55 4.11 21.99
CA PHE A 259 -0.08 5.48 22.17
C PHE A 259 0.25 5.85 23.63
N MET A 260 0.15 4.90 24.56
CA MET A 260 0.42 5.08 25.99
C MET A 260 1.71 5.87 26.26
N PRO A 261 2.87 5.60 25.61
CA PRO A 261 4.09 6.35 25.87
C PRO A 261 3.97 7.86 25.64
N LEU A 262 3.09 8.30 24.73
CA LEU A 262 2.88 9.71 24.41
C LEU A 262 1.85 10.39 25.32
N VAL A 263 0.89 9.62 25.84
CA VAL A 263 -0.26 10.17 26.57
C VAL A 263 -0.26 9.88 28.07
N ILE A 264 0.72 9.12 28.58
CA ILE A 264 0.76 8.65 29.97
C ILE A 264 0.77 9.78 31.00
N GLU A 265 1.33 10.95 30.68
CA GLU A 265 1.30 12.11 31.57
C GLU A 265 -0.11 12.68 31.76
N THR A 266 -0.97 12.60 30.74
CA THR A 266 -2.35 13.09 30.78
C THR A 266 -3.33 11.99 31.21
N PHE A 267 -3.09 10.76 30.77
CA PHE A 267 -3.90 9.58 31.04
C PHE A 267 -3.02 8.45 31.62
N PRO A 268 -2.81 8.43 32.95
CA PRO A 268 -1.90 7.47 33.61
C PRO A 268 -2.35 6.00 33.53
N SER A 269 -3.63 5.76 33.25
CA SER A 269 -4.20 4.45 32.99
C SER A 269 -5.15 4.53 31.80
N ASP A 270 -5.50 3.37 31.24
CA ASP A 270 -6.42 3.29 30.11
C ASP A 270 -7.77 3.95 30.49
N PRO A 271 -8.17 5.05 29.82
CA PRO A 271 -9.41 5.74 30.15
C PRO A 271 -10.65 4.97 29.67
N PHE A 272 -10.48 3.92 28.86
CA PHE A 272 -11.56 3.14 28.26
C PHE A 272 -11.88 1.85 29.01
N VAL A 273 -11.25 1.58 30.17
CA VAL A 273 -11.47 0.36 30.96
C VAL A 273 -12.93 0.10 31.34
N ASP A 274 -13.72 1.15 31.53
CA ASP A 274 -15.14 1.07 31.85
C ASP A 274 -16.05 1.18 30.61
N PHE A 275 -15.51 1.21 29.39
CA PHE A 275 -16.30 1.42 28.18
C PHE A 275 -17.35 0.32 27.99
N ASP A 276 -16.96 -0.95 28.09
CA ASP A 276 -17.87 -2.09 27.98
C ASP A 276 -18.93 -2.08 29.10
N LYS A 277 -18.54 -1.71 30.32
CA LYS A 277 -19.48 -1.56 31.43
C LYS A 277 -20.52 -0.45 31.17
N ASN A 278 -20.12 0.62 30.50
CA ASN A 278 -20.97 1.77 30.22
C ASN A 278 -21.85 1.60 28.98
N PHE A 279 -21.37 0.90 27.95
CA PHE A 279 -22.02 0.84 26.64
C PHE A 279 -22.26 -0.58 26.11
N GLY A 280 -21.62 -1.61 26.65
CA GLY A 280 -21.73 -3.00 26.20
C GLY A 280 -23.14 -3.57 26.27
N PHE A 281 -24.02 -2.98 27.08
CA PHE A 281 -25.45 -3.33 27.11
C PHE A 281 -26.16 -3.12 25.75
N LEU A 282 -25.64 -2.24 24.89
CA LEU A 282 -26.21 -1.95 23.56
C LEU A 282 -26.12 -3.15 22.61
N ASP A 283 -25.12 -4.03 22.81
CA ASP A 283 -24.93 -5.25 22.02
C ASP A 283 -25.79 -6.43 22.51
N GLY A 284 -26.46 -6.25 23.65
CA GLY A 284 -27.38 -7.21 24.28
C GLY A 284 -28.85 -6.87 24.01
N ILE A 285 -29.77 -7.66 24.56
CA ILE A 285 -31.21 -7.39 24.43
C ILE A 285 -31.60 -6.24 25.38
N PRO A 286 -32.31 -5.19 24.92
CA PRO A 286 -32.76 -4.10 25.78
C PRO A 286 -33.68 -4.62 26.90
N THR A 287 -33.44 -4.19 28.13
CA THR A 287 -34.18 -4.65 29.32
C THR A 287 -35.22 -3.64 29.83
N SER A 288 -35.25 -2.43 29.27
CA SER A 288 -36.19 -1.38 29.66
C SER A 288 -36.66 -0.52 28.48
N THR A 289 -37.86 0.04 28.61
CA THR A 289 -38.43 0.98 27.64
C THR A 289 -37.55 2.22 27.44
N SER A 290 -36.86 2.67 28.50
CA SER A 290 -35.93 3.80 28.41
C SER A 290 -34.75 3.48 27.49
N GLN A 291 -34.12 2.31 27.64
CA GLN A 291 -33.02 1.91 26.76
C GLN A 291 -33.43 1.92 25.28
N VAL A 292 -34.59 1.34 24.98
CA VAL A 292 -35.11 1.28 23.60
C VAL A 292 -35.35 2.69 23.03
N ARG A 293 -35.89 3.62 23.83
CA ARG A 293 -36.15 5.01 23.38
C ARG A 293 -34.88 5.80 23.10
N PHE A 294 -33.78 5.49 23.78
CA PHE A 294 -32.52 6.23 23.63
C PHE A 294 -31.60 5.67 22.53
N LEU A 295 -31.94 4.53 21.90
CA LEU A 295 -31.13 3.92 20.84
C LEU A 295 -30.73 4.87 19.70
N PRO A 296 -31.60 5.77 19.18
CA PRO A 296 -31.18 6.71 18.14
C PRO A 296 -30.08 7.67 18.61
N TYR A 297 -30.11 8.10 19.87
CA TYR A 297 -29.10 8.99 20.45
C TYR A 297 -27.78 8.26 20.70
N TYR A 298 -27.84 6.99 21.09
CA TYR A 298 -26.62 6.17 21.18
C TYR A 298 -25.99 5.95 19.81
N LEU A 299 -26.80 5.75 18.76
CA LEU A 299 -26.28 5.63 17.40
C LEU A 299 -25.55 6.90 16.96
N ASP A 300 -26.16 8.07 17.18
CA ASP A 300 -25.56 9.38 16.89
C ASP A 300 -24.24 9.58 17.65
N PHE A 301 -24.22 9.26 18.95
CA PHE A 301 -22.99 9.31 19.75
C PHE A 301 -21.89 8.37 19.24
N PHE A 302 -22.25 7.17 18.78
CA PHE A 302 -21.29 6.23 18.20
C PHE A 302 -20.78 6.69 16.82
N ASP A 303 -21.59 7.40 16.05
CA ASP A 303 -21.15 8.04 14.81
C ASP A 303 -20.03 9.06 15.10
N ASP A 304 -20.28 9.98 16.02
CA ASP A 304 -19.28 10.97 16.47
C ASP A 304 -18.00 10.29 17.01
N LEU A 305 -18.16 9.24 17.82
CA LEU A 305 -17.03 8.52 18.43
C LEU A 305 -16.19 7.77 17.39
N ILE A 306 -16.83 7.13 16.41
CA ILE A 306 -16.14 6.42 15.32
C ILE A 306 -15.45 7.42 14.39
N GLN A 307 -16.07 8.57 14.10
CA GLN A 307 -15.43 9.63 13.31
C GLN A 307 -14.21 10.21 14.04
N ALA A 308 -14.31 10.47 15.34
CA ALA A 308 -13.18 10.94 16.14
C ALA A 308 -12.05 9.90 16.22
N TYR A 309 -12.40 8.61 16.34
CA TYR A 309 -11.45 7.51 16.29
C TYR A 309 -10.73 7.43 14.93
N ASP A 310 -11.47 7.59 13.83
CA ASP A 310 -10.90 7.59 12.49
C ASP A 310 -9.96 8.79 12.28
N GLU A 311 -10.38 10.00 12.68
CA GLU A 311 -9.51 11.18 12.66
C GLU A 311 -8.22 10.93 13.46
N PHE A 312 -8.34 10.37 14.66
CA PHE A 312 -7.19 10.00 15.47
C PHE A 312 -6.27 9.03 14.74
N ARG A 313 -6.81 7.95 14.15
CA ARG A 313 -6.02 6.96 13.39
C ARG A 313 -5.21 7.61 12.28
N TRP A 314 -5.82 8.51 11.51
CA TRP A 314 -5.14 9.22 10.43
C TRP A 314 -4.03 10.15 10.92
N LYS A 315 -4.26 10.89 12.01
CA LYS A 315 -3.23 11.74 12.62
C LYS A 315 -2.10 10.91 13.23
N ALA A 316 -2.46 9.82 13.88
CA ALA A 316 -1.54 8.89 14.50
C ALA A 316 -0.68 8.14 13.48
N ALA A 317 -1.24 7.81 12.31
CA ALA A 317 -0.47 7.26 11.19
C ALA A 317 0.63 8.23 10.72
N GLY A 318 0.38 9.53 10.76
CA GLY A 318 1.40 10.56 10.48
C GLY A 318 2.54 10.64 11.50
N LEU A 319 2.40 10.03 12.68
CA LEU A 319 3.48 9.89 13.68
C LEU A 319 4.34 8.64 13.42
N MET A 320 3.98 7.82 12.43
CA MET A 320 4.63 6.54 12.17
C MET A 320 5.87 6.72 11.33
N CYS A 321 7.01 6.77 12.00
CA CYS A 321 8.30 6.78 11.34
C CYS A 321 8.84 5.36 11.10
N ALA A 322 9.36 5.10 9.90
CA ALA A 322 10.11 3.90 9.56
C ALA A 322 11.60 4.11 9.81
N CYS A 323 12.12 3.72 10.98
CA CYS A 323 13.56 3.71 11.19
C CYS A 323 14.19 2.54 10.43
N CYS A 324 14.97 2.83 9.39
CA CYS A 324 15.75 1.85 8.63
C CYS A 324 14.94 0.65 8.10
N PRO A 325 13.91 0.87 7.24
CA PRO A 325 13.01 -0.19 6.78
C PRO A 325 13.74 -1.35 6.07
N PRO A 326 13.22 -2.59 6.13
CA PRO A 326 13.76 -3.71 5.34
C PRO A 326 13.75 -3.40 3.84
N GLU A 327 14.82 -3.72 3.15
CA GLU A 327 14.97 -3.44 1.71
C GLU A 327 13.97 -4.27 0.88
N GLU A 328 13.62 -5.46 1.36
CA GLU A 328 12.88 -6.48 0.63
C GLU A 328 11.37 -6.21 0.50
N LEU A 329 10.85 -5.18 1.17
CA LEU A 329 9.41 -4.89 1.18
C LEU A 329 8.86 -4.61 -0.22
N PHE A 330 9.35 -3.57 -0.88
CA PHE A 330 8.99 -3.17 -2.24
C PHE A 330 10.19 -2.52 -2.97
N PRO A 331 11.29 -3.26 -3.19
CA PRO A 331 12.58 -2.65 -3.49
C PRO A 331 12.66 -1.82 -4.78
N ARG A 332 11.78 -2.06 -5.75
CA ARG A 332 11.76 -1.35 -7.03
C ARG A 332 10.34 -1.06 -7.52
N HIS A 333 9.32 -1.11 -6.65
CA HIS A 333 7.94 -0.81 -7.05
C HIS A 333 7.19 0.00 -6.01
N LEU A 334 6.15 0.72 -6.43
CA LEU A 334 5.17 1.38 -5.58
C LEU A 334 3.78 0.89 -5.95
N MET A 335 2.94 0.56 -4.97
CA MET A 335 1.54 0.25 -5.20
C MET A 335 0.77 1.57 -5.23
N LEU A 336 0.05 1.85 -6.32
CA LEU A 336 -0.66 3.11 -6.50
C LEU A 336 -2.14 3.02 -6.12
N GLY A 337 -2.72 1.83 -6.12
CA GLY A 337 -4.10 1.59 -5.72
C GLY A 337 -4.91 0.79 -6.74
N LEU A 338 -6.19 0.64 -6.43
CA LEU A 338 -7.19 0.01 -7.29
C LEU A 338 -7.78 1.04 -8.26
N PRO A 339 -7.95 0.73 -9.57
CA PRO A 339 -8.69 1.60 -10.48
C PRO A 339 -10.12 1.88 -10.03
N ASP A 340 -10.80 0.88 -9.44
CA ASP A 340 -12.12 1.00 -8.82
C ASP A 340 -12.06 0.55 -7.35
N PRO A 341 -11.83 1.47 -6.40
CA PRO A 341 -11.69 1.13 -4.98
C PRO A 341 -13.00 0.68 -4.33
N GLY A 342 -14.17 0.91 -4.95
CA GLY A 342 -15.48 0.54 -4.39
C GLY A 342 -15.76 -0.96 -4.36
N LEU A 343 -14.93 -1.76 -5.03
CA LEU A 343 -15.10 -3.21 -5.15
C LEU A 343 -14.45 -4.00 -3.99
N VAL A 344 -13.66 -3.34 -3.14
CA VAL A 344 -12.87 -4.00 -2.08
C VAL A 344 -13.12 -3.30 -0.74
N THR A 345 -13.17 -4.09 0.35
CA THR A 345 -13.47 -3.58 1.71
C THR A 345 -12.37 -2.70 2.29
N SER A 346 -11.11 -3.01 2.02
CA SER A 346 -9.93 -2.29 2.56
C SER A 346 -9.03 -1.81 1.40
N PRO A 347 -9.44 -0.81 0.59
CA PRO A 347 -8.69 -0.39 -0.59
C PRO A 347 -7.31 0.22 -0.25
N GLY A 348 -7.14 0.74 0.97
CA GLY A 348 -5.89 1.35 1.44
C GLY A 348 -4.69 0.40 1.45
N ILE A 349 -4.90 -0.92 1.57
CA ILE A 349 -3.78 -1.89 1.59
C ILE A 349 -3.04 -1.99 0.24
N TYR A 350 -3.66 -1.52 -0.83
CA TYR A 350 -3.12 -1.57 -2.19
C TYR A 350 -2.46 -0.27 -2.63
N ARG A 351 -2.22 0.67 -1.71
CA ARG A 351 -1.48 1.90 -1.96
C ARG A 351 -0.36 2.04 -0.93
N HIS A 352 0.84 2.38 -1.41
CA HIS A 352 1.96 2.67 -0.52
C HIS A 352 1.91 4.11 -0.06
N ASP A 353 1.38 4.33 1.13
CA ASP A 353 1.48 5.63 1.80
C ASP A 353 2.94 5.97 2.16
N PHE A 354 3.23 7.26 2.28
CA PHE A 354 4.54 7.71 2.71
C PHE A 354 4.77 7.36 4.19
N LEU A 355 5.89 6.70 4.45
CA LEU A 355 6.40 6.38 5.77
C LEU A 355 7.69 7.17 5.96
N SER A 356 7.60 8.29 6.68
CA SER A 356 8.74 9.14 6.96
C SER A 356 9.78 8.43 7.83
N SER A 357 11.02 8.87 7.75
CA SER A 357 12.05 8.52 8.72
C SER A 357 11.83 9.29 10.02
N PRO A 358 12.33 8.79 11.18
CA PRO A 358 12.29 9.53 12.44
C PRO A 358 13.34 10.65 12.56
N ALA A 359 14.17 10.83 11.52
CA ALA A 359 15.33 11.72 11.51
C ALA A 359 14.98 13.20 11.34
#